data_AF-A0A2S6Q3Z0-F1
#
_entry.id   AF-A0A2S6Q3Z0-F1
#
_cell.length_a   1.000
_cell.length_b   1.000
_cell.length_c   1.000
_cell.angle_alpha   90.00
_cell.angle_beta   90.00
_cell.angle_gamma   90.00
#
_symmetry.space_group_name_H-M   'P 1'
#
loop_
_entity.id
_entity.type
_entity.pdbx_description
1 polymer ?
#
loop_
_entity_poly.entity_id
_entity_poly.type
_entity_poly.pdbx_seq_one_letter_code
_entity_poly.pdbx_strand_id
1 'polypeptide(L)'
;MSTRGKKALFLLKDAFIFTSIVLLVIFLTIQVFKVTQQKQEESDLIRKLKQVGSAYYAYYLDTSYELPLLNYGNSWEVNAVQLVSSDVEGWQGPYVSLPINQDGASLGFKGFESMTLARATSHKWNSLDDLEKYSCKNKKSQYRKCYTWIVLTGKDGNNEISEYIDMLEDYITESSNKNSGRIRASDDYKYLFVEIGLSDVSK
;
A
#
# COMPACT_ATOMS: atom_id res chain seq x y z
N MET A 1 -16.48 -63.62 34.58
CA MET A 1 -17.07 -62.50 33.82
C MET A 1 -16.18 -61.27 33.97
N SER A 2 -15.46 -60.88 32.92
CA SER A 2 -14.40 -59.85 32.98
C SER A 2 -14.98 -58.44 32.93
N THR A 3 -15.11 -57.77 34.08
CA THR A 3 -15.55 -56.37 34.21
C THR A 3 -14.44 -55.36 33.90
N ARG A 4 -13.18 -55.81 33.77
CA ARG A 4 -12.02 -54.94 33.48
C ARG A 4 -12.04 -54.38 32.05
N GLY A 5 -12.52 -55.13 31.06
CA GLY A 5 -12.53 -54.69 29.65
C GLY A 5 -13.47 -53.52 29.35
N LYS A 6 -14.62 -53.44 30.04
CA LYS A 6 -15.60 -52.36 29.81
C LYS A 6 -15.09 -51.00 30.28
N LYS A 7 -14.38 -50.93 31.42
CA LYS A 7 -13.83 -49.67 31.94
C LYS A 7 -12.73 -49.08 31.03
N ALA A 8 -11.88 -49.93 30.47
CA ALA A 8 -10.83 -49.49 29.54
C ALA A 8 -11.42 -48.91 28.23
N LEU A 9 -12.51 -49.51 27.72
CA LEU A 9 -13.19 -48.99 26.52
C LEU A 9 -13.84 -47.62 26.76
N PHE A 10 -14.39 -47.37 27.94
CA PHE A 10 -14.94 -46.05 28.30
C PHE A 10 -13.85 -44.99 28.39
N LEU A 11 -12.74 -45.27 29.08
CA LEU A 11 -11.61 -44.33 29.20
C LEU A 11 -10.99 -43.96 27.84
N LEU A 12 -10.93 -44.91 26.89
CA LEU A 12 -10.44 -44.64 25.53
C LEU A 12 -11.38 -43.72 24.74
N LYS A 13 -12.70 -43.86 24.90
CA LYS A 13 -13.68 -42.98 24.24
C LYS A 13 -13.61 -41.56 24.78
N ASP A 14 -13.53 -41.40 26.10
CA ASP A 14 -13.45 -40.10 26.74
C ASP A 14 -12.13 -39.38 26.40
N ALA A 15 -11.02 -40.13 26.34
CA ALA A 15 -9.73 -39.60 25.88
C ALA A 15 -9.80 -39.14 24.41
N PHE A 16 -10.43 -39.92 23.53
CA PHE A 16 -10.58 -39.55 22.12
C PHE A 16 -11.43 -38.28 21.92
N ILE A 17 -12.55 -38.19 22.64
CA ILE A 17 -13.42 -37.00 22.62
C ILE A 17 -12.64 -35.78 23.14
N PHE A 18 -11.94 -35.92 24.27
CA PHE A 18 -11.13 -34.84 24.82
C PHE A 18 -10.06 -34.37 23.83
N THR A 19 -9.30 -35.31 23.24
CA THR A 19 -8.29 -34.95 22.22
C THR A 19 -8.90 -34.27 21.00
N SER A 20 -10.09 -34.70 20.56
CA SER A 20 -10.78 -34.11 19.43
C SER A 20 -11.21 -32.66 19.71
N ILE A 21 -11.72 -32.40 20.92
CA ILE A 21 -12.10 -31.05 21.35
C ILE A 21 -10.86 -30.16 21.45
N VAL A 22 -9.76 -30.65 22.03
CA VAL A 22 -8.51 -29.89 22.13
C VAL A 22 -7.96 -29.54 20.74
N LEU A 23 -7.94 -30.49 19.81
CA LEU A 23 -7.50 -30.23 18.43
C LEU A 23 -8.38 -29.20 17.72
N LEU A 24 -9.70 -29.27 17.89
CA LEU A 24 -10.63 -28.29 17.32
C LEU A 24 -10.37 -26.88 17.88
N VAL A 25 -10.19 -26.76 19.20
CA VAL A 25 -9.88 -25.46 19.84
C VAL A 25 -8.56 -24.90 19.32
N ILE A 26 -7.52 -25.72 19.22
CA ILE A 26 -6.22 -25.30 18.66
C ILE A 26 -6.41 -24.81 17.21
N PHE A 27 -7.12 -25.56 16.38
CA PHE A 27 -7.37 -25.17 15.00
C PHE A 27 -8.11 -23.83 14.91
N LEU A 28 -9.16 -23.64 15.71
CA LEU A 28 -9.91 -22.37 15.76
C LEU A 28 -9.03 -21.20 16.20
N THR A 29 -8.19 -21.39 17.22
CA THR A 29 -7.27 -20.33 17.68
C THR A 29 -6.26 -19.92 16.61
N ILE A 30 -5.74 -20.87 15.83
CA ILE A 30 -4.83 -20.58 14.70
C ILE A 30 -5.54 -19.74 13.64
N GLN A 31 -6.79 -20.06 13.29
CA GLN A 31 -7.54 -19.30 12.30
C GLN A 31 -7.80 -17.86 12.77
N VAL A 32 -8.24 -17.68 14.03
CA VAL A 32 -8.46 -16.35 14.61
C VAL A 32 -7.17 -15.54 14.64
N PHE A 33 -6.05 -16.17 15.01
CA PHE A 33 -4.74 -15.53 15.02
C PHE A 33 -4.32 -15.05 13.63
N LYS A 34 -4.50 -15.88 12.58
CA LYS A 34 -4.22 -15.49 11.19
C LYS A 34 -5.03 -14.29 10.73
N VAL A 35 -6.35 -14.30 10.97
CA VAL A 35 -7.23 -13.18 10.62
C VAL A 35 -6.82 -11.90 11.36
N THR A 36 -6.42 -12.02 12.62
CA THR A 36 -5.98 -10.86 13.43
C THR A 36 -4.67 -10.28 12.88
N GLN A 37 -3.72 -11.12 12.48
CA GLN A 37 -2.47 -10.66 11.85
C GLN A 37 -2.73 -9.94 10.53
N GLN A 38 -3.58 -10.49 9.66
CA GLN A 38 -3.93 -9.85 8.38
C GLN A 38 -4.55 -8.47 8.59
N LYS A 39 -5.52 -8.34 9.51
CA LYS A 39 -6.13 -7.04 9.86
C LYS A 39 -5.13 -6.04 10.42
N GLN A 40 -4.15 -6.50 11.18
CA GLN A 40 -3.10 -5.64 11.70
C GLN A 40 -2.18 -5.14 10.58
N GLU A 41 -1.82 -6.01 9.63
CA GLU A 41 -1.01 -5.65 8.46
C GLU A 41 -1.74 -4.65 7.55
N GLU A 42 -3.02 -4.88 7.29
CA GLU A 42 -3.90 -3.97 6.56
C GLU A 42 -3.97 -2.58 7.24
N SER A 43 -4.25 -2.55 8.55
CA SER A 43 -4.32 -1.29 9.31
C SER A 43 -2.98 -0.53 9.29
N ASP A 44 -1.87 -1.26 9.41
CA ASP A 44 -0.53 -0.67 9.34
C ASP A 44 -0.20 -0.13 7.94
N LEU A 45 -0.60 -0.82 6.87
CA LEU A 45 -0.47 -0.35 5.49
C LEU A 45 -1.23 0.95 5.28
N ILE A 46 -2.52 0.97 5.63
CA ILE A 46 -3.40 2.15 5.50
C ILE A 46 -2.83 3.33 6.29
N ARG A 47 -2.38 3.07 7.53
CA ARG A 47 -1.76 4.10 8.37
C ARG A 47 -0.53 4.71 7.72
N LYS A 48 0.34 3.90 7.11
CA LYS A 48 1.52 4.40 6.41
C LYS A 48 1.18 5.17 5.14
N LEU A 49 0.22 4.69 4.34
CA LEU A 49 -0.26 5.41 3.16
C LEU A 49 -0.79 6.81 3.53
N LYS A 50 -1.58 6.89 4.61
CA LYS A 50 -2.03 8.18 5.17
C LYS A 50 -0.89 9.06 5.62
N GLN A 51 0.11 8.49 6.32
CA GLN A 51 1.27 9.24 6.77
C GLN A 51 2.04 9.84 5.59
N VAL A 52 2.24 9.09 4.50
CA VAL A 52 2.86 9.60 3.27
C VAL A 52 2.02 10.72 2.66
N GLY A 53 0.70 10.55 2.61
CA GLY A 53 -0.21 11.59 2.13
C GLY A 53 -0.13 12.88 2.97
N SER A 54 -0.19 12.78 4.29
CA SER A 54 -0.03 13.92 5.20
C SER A 54 1.34 14.56 5.10
N ALA A 55 2.40 13.76 4.93
CA ALA A 55 3.76 14.24 4.74
C ALA A 55 3.92 15.05 3.45
N TYR A 56 3.29 14.60 2.35
CA TYR A 56 3.26 15.35 1.10
C TYR A 56 2.64 16.74 1.30
N TYR A 57 1.49 16.82 1.98
CA TYR A 57 0.85 18.11 2.27
C TYR A 57 1.68 18.97 3.23
N ALA A 58 2.31 18.39 4.25
CA ALA A 58 3.18 19.11 5.17
C ALA A 58 4.39 19.73 4.44
N TYR A 59 5.04 18.98 3.57
CA TYR A 59 6.12 19.50 2.71
C TYR A 59 5.66 20.72 1.92
N TYR A 60 4.49 20.64 1.28
CA TYR A 60 3.96 21.75 0.50
C TYR A 60 3.65 22.98 1.35
N LEU A 61 3.07 22.79 2.54
CA LEU A 61 2.76 23.89 3.46
C LEU A 61 4.00 24.59 3.98
N ASP A 62 5.06 23.84 4.29
CA ASP A 62 6.29 24.38 4.86
C ASP A 62 7.14 25.12 3.82
N THR A 63 7.26 24.52 2.63
CA THR A 63 8.15 25.03 1.58
C THR A 63 7.44 25.98 0.61
N SER A 64 6.10 25.98 0.59
CA SER A 64 5.29 26.59 -0.49
C SER A 64 5.59 26.05 -1.89
N TYR A 65 6.34 24.95 -2.00
CA TYR A 65 6.72 24.31 -3.24
C TYR A 65 6.17 22.89 -3.33
N GLU A 66 5.80 22.51 -4.53
CA GLU A 66 5.49 21.14 -4.87
C GLU A 66 6.77 20.29 -4.89
N LEU A 67 6.68 19.01 -4.52
CA LEU A 67 7.83 18.11 -4.64
C LEU A 67 8.39 18.11 -6.08
N PRO A 68 9.71 18.20 -6.26
CA PRO A 68 10.32 18.24 -7.58
C PRO A 68 10.18 16.88 -8.28
N LEU A 69 10.14 16.92 -9.62
CA LEU A 69 10.25 15.70 -10.43
C LEU A 69 11.69 15.18 -10.42
N LEU A 70 11.87 13.88 -10.58
CA LEU A 70 13.20 13.30 -10.79
C LEU A 70 13.73 13.69 -12.18
N ASN A 71 15.03 13.99 -12.26
CA ASN A 71 15.67 14.41 -13.51
C ASN A 71 16.14 13.23 -14.40
N TYR A 72 15.85 11.98 -14.01
CA TYR A 72 16.43 10.78 -14.63
C TYR A 72 15.60 10.12 -15.75
N GLY A 73 14.73 10.89 -16.42
CA GLY A 73 14.15 10.48 -17.71
C GLY A 73 12.64 10.24 -17.71
N ASN A 74 12.04 9.90 -16.57
CA ASN A 74 10.59 9.79 -16.44
C ASN A 74 9.98 11.18 -16.20
N SER A 75 8.91 11.52 -16.90
CA SER A 75 8.27 12.83 -16.75
C SER A 75 7.21 12.84 -15.65
N TRP A 76 6.79 11.68 -15.16
CA TRP A 76 5.74 11.50 -14.14
C TRP A 76 6.27 11.35 -12.72
N GLU A 77 7.53 10.95 -12.56
CA GLU A 77 8.08 10.52 -11.26
C GLU A 77 8.51 11.71 -10.40
N VAL A 78 8.04 11.72 -9.16
CA VAL A 78 8.27 12.76 -8.15
C VAL A 78 9.29 12.26 -7.14
N ASN A 79 10.23 13.13 -6.76
CA ASN A 79 11.29 12.80 -5.82
C ASN A 79 10.74 12.66 -4.39
N ALA A 80 10.32 11.45 -4.02
CA ALA A 80 9.78 11.14 -2.70
C ALA A 80 10.83 11.28 -1.57
N VAL A 81 12.13 11.24 -1.89
CA VAL A 81 13.24 11.35 -0.91
C VAL A 81 13.21 12.68 -0.16
N GLN A 82 12.70 13.74 -0.80
CA GLN A 82 12.51 15.06 -0.19
C GLN A 82 11.55 15.04 1.02
N LEU A 83 10.73 14.00 1.18
CA LEU A 83 9.91 13.79 2.39
C LEU A 83 10.73 13.28 3.58
N VAL A 84 11.93 12.75 3.34
CA VAL A 84 12.84 12.22 4.38
C VAL A 84 14.03 13.15 4.57
N SER A 85 14.55 13.74 3.49
CA SER A 85 15.70 14.64 3.55
C SER A 85 15.62 15.66 2.42
N SER A 86 15.63 16.95 2.79
CA SER A 86 15.60 18.08 1.88
C SER A 86 16.50 19.20 2.39
N ASP A 87 17.03 19.99 1.47
CA ASP A 87 17.74 21.24 1.70
C ASP A 87 16.94 22.46 1.24
N VAL A 88 15.67 22.27 0.84
CA VAL A 88 14.79 23.35 0.40
C VAL A 88 14.49 24.31 1.56
N GLU A 89 14.51 25.61 1.27
CA GLU A 89 14.22 26.65 2.25
C GLU A 89 12.82 26.45 2.86
N GLY A 90 12.71 26.61 4.18
CA GLY A 90 11.46 26.44 4.93
C GLY A 90 11.12 25.01 5.33
N TRP A 91 11.84 23.99 4.81
CA TRP A 91 11.62 22.59 5.15
C TRP A 91 11.79 22.32 6.65
N GLN A 92 10.80 21.66 7.27
CA GLN A 92 10.78 21.39 8.71
C GLN A 92 11.01 19.92 9.09
N GLY A 93 11.37 19.06 8.13
CA GLY A 93 12.13 17.87 8.50
C GLY A 93 11.87 16.61 7.70
N PRO A 94 12.37 15.46 8.19
CA PRO A 94 11.81 14.19 7.76
C PRO A 94 10.33 14.14 8.19
N TYR A 95 9.42 14.21 7.23
CA TYR A 95 7.97 14.05 7.46
C TYR A 95 7.56 12.57 7.56
N VAL A 96 8.39 11.67 7.04
CA VAL A 96 8.24 10.22 7.16
C VAL A 96 9.54 9.57 7.59
N SER A 97 9.44 8.45 8.32
CA SER A 97 10.59 7.64 8.75
C SER A 97 10.74 6.38 7.88
N LEU A 98 10.75 6.56 6.56
CA LEU A 98 10.98 5.48 5.61
C LEU A 98 12.46 5.48 5.17
N PRO A 99 13.10 4.31 5.03
CA PRO A 99 14.48 4.24 4.54
C PRO A 99 14.54 4.71 3.08
N ILE A 100 15.63 5.37 2.70
CA ILE A 100 15.92 5.68 1.30
C ILE A 100 16.54 4.44 0.67
N ASN A 101 16.04 4.01 -0.50
CA ASN A 101 16.58 2.86 -1.22
C ASN A 101 17.93 3.19 -1.89
N GLN A 102 18.64 2.17 -2.35
CA GLN A 102 19.97 2.31 -2.96
C GLN A 102 19.98 3.16 -4.24
N ASP A 103 18.84 3.25 -4.93
CA ASP A 103 18.67 4.08 -6.12
C ASP A 103 18.69 5.60 -5.82
N GLY A 104 18.55 5.99 -4.54
CA GLY A 104 18.47 7.39 -4.12
C GLY A 104 17.23 8.13 -4.63
N ALA A 105 16.23 7.41 -5.15
CA ALA A 105 15.05 7.95 -5.81
C ALA A 105 13.75 7.42 -5.19
N SER A 106 13.78 6.20 -4.67
CA SER A 106 12.64 5.56 -4.03
C SER A 106 12.86 5.40 -2.52
N LEU A 107 11.75 5.19 -1.80
CA LEU A 107 11.76 4.90 -0.38
C LEU A 107 11.37 3.44 -0.16
N GLY A 108 12.02 2.77 0.80
CA GLY A 108 11.64 1.43 1.19
C GLY A 108 10.30 1.44 1.92
N PHE A 109 9.44 0.48 1.60
CA PHE A 109 8.10 0.39 2.17
C PHE A 109 7.80 -1.07 2.54
N LYS A 110 7.59 -1.34 3.84
CA LYS A 110 7.39 -2.73 4.32
C LYS A 110 6.25 -3.41 3.56
N GLY A 111 6.52 -4.60 3.03
CA GLY A 111 5.59 -5.37 2.20
C GLY A 111 5.78 -5.17 0.69
N PHE A 112 6.57 -4.18 0.30
CA PHE A 112 6.82 -3.80 -1.09
C PHE A 112 8.33 -3.67 -1.34
N GLU A 113 8.75 -3.71 -2.59
CA GLU A 113 10.15 -3.49 -2.99
C GLU A 113 10.52 -2.01 -2.79
N SER A 114 9.67 -1.12 -3.29
CA SER A 114 9.89 0.32 -3.24
C SER A 114 8.58 1.09 -3.23
N MET A 115 8.68 2.34 -2.80
CA MET A 115 7.65 3.36 -2.93
C MET A 115 8.23 4.59 -3.62
N THR A 116 7.53 5.05 -4.66
CA THR A 116 7.77 6.35 -5.30
C THR A 116 6.49 7.18 -5.28
N LEU A 117 6.60 8.42 -5.74
CA LEU A 117 5.46 9.28 -5.98
C LEU A 117 5.35 9.56 -7.49
N ALA A 118 4.12 9.66 -7.99
CA ALA A 118 3.84 9.95 -9.39
C ALA A 118 2.85 11.10 -9.51
N ARG A 119 2.93 11.84 -10.60
CA ARG A 119 1.94 12.87 -10.97
C ARG A 119 1.35 12.61 -12.35
N ALA A 120 0.03 12.55 -12.40
CA ALA A 120 -0.72 12.32 -13.63
C ALA A 120 -1.89 13.29 -13.76
N THR A 121 -2.24 13.63 -14.99
CA THR A 121 -3.35 14.54 -15.35
C THR A 121 -4.69 13.83 -15.51
N SER A 122 -4.71 12.51 -15.36
CA SER A 122 -5.85 11.66 -15.68
C SER A 122 -5.96 10.53 -14.66
N HIS A 123 -7.16 10.00 -14.49
CA HIS A 123 -7.42 8.74 -13.78
C HIS A 123 -7.55 7.56 -14.76
N LYS A 124 -7.19 7.73 -16.03
CA LYS A 124 -7.37 6.72 -17.09
C LYS A 124 -6.03 6.10 -17.50
N TRP A 125 -5.31 5.56 -16.53
CA TRP A 125 -4.04 4.89 -16.73
C TRP A 125 -3.93 3.68 -15.80
N ASN A 126 -3.23 2.66 -16.24
CA ASN A 126 -3.06 1.36 -15.58
C ASN A 126 -1.65 0.77 -15.80
N SER A 127 -0.69 1.60 -16.25
CA SER A 127 0.69 1.19 -16.50
C SER A 127 1.64 2.39 -16.33
N LEU A 128 2.94 2.11 -16.21
CA LEU A 128 3.95 3.18 -16.19
C LEU A 128 4.06 3.90 -17.54
N ASP A 129 3.83 3.20 -18.65
CA ASP A 129 3.81 3.79 -19.99
C ASP A 129 2.66 4.79 -20.14
N ASP A 130 1.50 4.48 -19.58
CA ASP A 130 0.39 5.43 -19.53
C ASP A 130 0.70 6.61 -18.60
N LEU A 131 1.36 6.39 -17.45
CA LEU A 131 1.79 7.49 -16.58
C LEU A 131 2.67 8.49 -17.32
N GLU A 132 3.57 8.03 -18.18
CA GLU A 132 4.38 8.90 -19.03
C GLU A 132 3.51 9.71 -20.00
N LYS A 133 2.54 9.06 -20.66
CA LYS A 133 1.59 9.74 -21.55
C LYS A 133 0.76 10.80 -20.82
N TYR A 134 0.26 10.48 -19.62
CA TYR A 134 -0.60 11.34 -18.82
C TYR A 134 0.16 12.23 -17.82
N SER A 135 1.49 12.26 -17.89
CA SER A 135 2.32 13.05 -17.00
C SER A 135 1.90 14.52 -16.95
N CYS A 136 1.98 15.10 -15.76
CA CYS A 136 1.79 16.53 -15.51
C CYS A 136 2.80 17.44 -16.21
N LYS A 137 3.94 16.91 -16.65
CA LYS A 137 4.94 17.65 -17.42
C LYS A 137 4.61 17.68 -18.92
N ASN A 138 3.70 16.81 -19.38
CA ASN A 138 3.37 16.73 -20.80
C ASN A 138 2.58 17.96 -21.25
N LYS A 139 3.27 18.87 -21.97
CA LYS A 139 2.74 20.15 -22.47
C LYS A 139 1.51 20.02 -23.38
N LYS A 140 1.24 18.82 -23.91
CA LYS A 140 0.06 18.57 -24.75
C LYS A 140 -1.23 18.37 -23.93
N SER A 141 -1.15 18.19 -22.61
CA SER A 141 -2.32 18.06 -21.76
C SER A 141 -2.96 19.44 -21.53
N GLN A 142 -4.09 19.70 -22.19
CA GLN A 142 -4.78 21.00 -22.17
C GLN A 142 -5.64 21.22 -20.90
N TYR A 143 -5.69 20.26 -19.97
CA TYR A 143 -6.49 20.31 -18.75
C TYR A 143 -5.60 20.08 -17.51
N ARG A 144 -5.59 21.08 -16.62
CA ARG A 144 -4.51 21.40 -15.66
C ARG A 144 -4.74 20.89 -14.23
N LYS A 145 -5.41 19.76 -14.05
CA LYS A 145 -5.49 19.13 -12.73
C LYS A 145 -4.47 17.99 -12.69
N CYS A 146 -3.59 18.03 -11.70
CA CYS A 146 -2.65 16.96 -11.44
C CYS A 146 -3.07 16.24 -10.18
N TYR A 147 -2.98 14.93 -10.26
CA TYR A 147 -3.24 14.04 -9.15
C TYR A 147 -1.89 13.45 -8.75
N THR A 148 -1.62 13.47 -7.44
CA THR A 148 -0.43 12.85 -6.89
C THR A 148 -0.78 11.45 -6.40
N TRP A 149 0.04 10.48 -6.78
CA TRP A 149 -0.15 9.07 -6.49
C TRP A 149 1.07 8.53 -5.76
N ILE A 150 0.83 7.66 -4.79
CA ILE A 150 1.82 6.73 -4.26
C ILE A 150 1.89 5.56 -5.24
N VAL A 151 3.09 5.22 -5.66
CA VAL A 151 3.37 4.03 -6.48
C VAL A 151 4.14 3.04 -5.62
N LEU A 152 3.54 1.89 -5.35
CA LEU A 152 4.17 0.81 -4.61
C LEU A 152 4.53 -0.33 -5.59
N THR A 153 5.79 -0.74 -5.59
CA THR A 153 6.28 -1.86 -6.42
C THR A 153 6.26 -3.16 -5.61
N GLY A 154 5.60 -4.20 -6.11
CA GLY A 154 5.56 -5.53 -5.46
C GLY A 154 6.93 -6.21 -5.45
N LYS A 155 7.20 -7.10 -4.49
CA LYS A 155 8.53 -7.75 -4.34
C LYS A 155 8.73 -8.94 -5.28
N ASP A 156 7.71 -9.77 -5.42
CA ASP A 156 7.85 -11.11 -6.01
C ASP A 156 6.79 -11.40 -7.10
N GLY A 157 6.54 -10.41 -7.97
CA GLY A 157 5.63 -10.55 -9.10
C GLY A 157 4.13 -10.53 -8.73
N ASN A 158 3.30 -10.77 -9.75
CA ASN A 158 1.91 -10.32 -9.89
C ASN A 158 0.91 -10.65 -8.76
N ASN A 159 1.19 -11.63 -7.88
CA ASN A 159 0.17 -12.15 -6.95
C ASN A 159 0.02 -11.33 -5.67
N GLU A 160 1.05 -10.63 -5.21
CA GLU A 160 0.97 -9.88 -3.94
C GLU A 160 0.07 -8.65 -4.06
N ILE A 161 0.16 -7.94 -5.19
CA ILE A 161 -0.59 -6.70 -5.42
C ILE A 161 -2.10 -6.95 -5.41
N SER A 162 -2.58 -8.04 -5.99
CA SER A 162 -4.02 -8.35 -6.02
C SER A 162 -4.64 -8.48 -4.62
N GLU A 163 -3.92 -9.05 -3.66
CA GLU A 163 -4.40 -9.18 -2.28
C GLU A 163 -4.52 -7.81 -1.61
N TYR A 164 -3.57 -6.90 -1.87
CA TYR A 164 -3.62 -5.55 -1.32
C TYR A 164 -4.73 -4.68 -1.92
N ILE A 165 -5.11 -4.88 -3.19
CA ILE A 165 -6.24 -4.15 -3.78
C ILE A 165 -7.53 -4.47 -3.02
N ASP A 166 -7.82 -5.76 -2.82
CA ASP A 166 -9.05 -6.20 -2.16
C ASP A 166 -9.10 -5.66 -0.72
N MET A 167 -7.97 -5.69 0.00
CA MET A 167 -7.86 -5.13 1.34
C MET A 167 -8.09 -3.60 1.37
N LEU A 168 -7.62 -2.87 0.36
CA LEU A 168 -7.73 -1.41 0.35
C LEU A 168 -9.03 -0.89 -0.27
N GLU A 169 -9.74 -1.68 -1.08
CA GLU A 169 -11.07 -1.34 -1.60
C GLU A 169 -12.06 -1.15 -0.46
N ASP A 170 -12.06 -2.04 0.54
CA ASP A 170 -12.92 -1.92 1.73
C ASP A 170 -12.63 -0.65 2.54
N TYR A 171 -11.40 -0.15 2.47
CA TYR A 171 -10.98 1.07 3.13
C TYR A 171 -11.44 2.35 2.40
N ILE A 172 -11.52 2.34 1.08
CA ILE A 172 -12.03 3.45 0.28
C ILE A 172 -13.53 3.24 0.03
N THR A 173 -14.33 3.53 1.06
CA THR A 173 -15.80 3.46 1.07
C THR A 173 -16.54 4.36 0.06
N GLU A 174 -15.85 4.94 -0.92
CA GLU A 174 -16.49 5.63 -2.04
C GLU A 174 -16.70 4.61 -3.17
N SER A 175 -17.95 4.44 -3.61
CA SER A 175 -18.48 3.41 -4.52
C SER A 175 -17.89 3.33 -5.94
N SER A 176 -16.60 3.63 -6.14
CA SER A 176 -15.93 3.65 -7.43
C SER A 176 -15.18 2.34 -7.67
N ASN A 177 -15.54 1.67 -8.76
CA ASN A 177 -14.92 0.44 -9.28
C ASN A 177 -13.38 0.40 -9.17
N LYS A 178 -12.86 -0.81 -8.95
CA LYS A 178 -11.47 -1.32 -9.05
C LYS A 178 -10.53 -0.67 -10.09
N ASN A 179 -11.09 -0.03 -11.13
CA ASN A 179 -10.37 0.57 -12.26
C ASN A 179 -10.64 2.08 -12.49
N SER A 180 -11.42 2.73 -11.63
CA SER A 180 -11.73 4.17 -11.74
C SER A 180 -11.59 4.94 -10.43
N GLY A 181 -11.17 4.26 -9.36
CA GLY A 181 -11.05 4.83 -8.02
C GLY A 181 -9.69 5.45 -7.72
N ARG A 182 -9.57 5.86 -6.45
CA ARG A 182 -8.34 6.37 -5.82
C ARG A 182 -7.31 5.26 -5.56
N ILE A 183 -7.66 4.00 -5.78
CA ILE A 183 -6.75 2.86 -5.71
C ILE A 183 -6.92 2.01 -6.96
N ARG A 184 -5.82 1.48 -7.47
CA ARG A 184 -5.78 0.61 -8.66
C ARG A 184 -4.46 -0.17 -8.69
N ALA A 185 -4.44 -1.31 -9.37
CA ALA A 185 -3.19 -1.96 -9.75
C ALA A 185 -2.86 -1.73 -11.22
N SER A 186 -1.60 -1.98 -11.57
CA SER A 186 -1.19 -2.07 -12.97
C SER A 186 -1.76 -3.32 -13.64
N ASP A 187 -1.86 -3.29 -14.97
CA ASP A 187 -2.31 -4.44 -15.76
C ASP A 187 -1.45 -5.69 -15.56
N ASP A 188 -0.15 -5.49 -15.31
CA ASP A 188 0.80 -6.55 -14.99
C ASP A 188 0.88 -6.86 -13.49
N TYR A 189 0.05 -6.23 -12.64
CA TYR A 189 0.02 -6.39 -11.19
C TYR A 189 1.38 -6.25 -10.49
N LYS A 190 2.30 -5.48 -11.08
CA LYS A 190 3.58 -5.15 -10.44
C LYS A 190 3.49 -3.91 -9.57
N TYR A 191 2.51 -3.05 -9.85
CA TYR A 191 2.37 -1.77 -9.18
C TYR A 191 1.00 -1.64 -8.55
N LEU A 192 0.98 -1.14 -7.31
CA LEU A 192 -0.21 -0.63 -6.65
C LEU A 192 -0.13 0.88 -6.63
N PHE A 193 -1.19 1.54 -7.08
CA PHE A 193 -1.28 2.97 -7.15
C PHE A 193 -2.36 3.48 -6.20
N VAL A 194 -2.01 4.46 -5.37
CA VAL A 194 -2.90 5.04 -4.35
C VAL A 194 -2.89 6.57 -4.47
N GLU A 195 -4.03 7.18 -4.78
CA GLU A 195 -4.18 8.63 -4.88
C GLU A 195 -4.07 9.28 -3.50
N ILE A 196 -3.18 10.26 -3.37
CA ILE A 196 -3.08 11.10 -2.17
C ILE A 196 -4.16 12.20 -2.18
N GLY A 197 -4.44 12.71 -3.39
CA GLY A 197 -5.43 13.74 -3.65
C GLY A 197 -5.03 14.66 -4.81
N LEU A 198 -5.82 15.72 -5.00
CA LEU A 198 -5.55 16.77 -5.98
C LEU A 198 -4.32 17.59 -5.56
N SER A 199 -3.34 17.67 -6.45
CA SER A 199 -2.33 18.73 -6.47
C SER A 199 -2.92 19.85 -7.34
N ASP A 200 -3.43 20.91 -6.70
CA ASP A 200 -3.86 22.10 -7.44
C ASP A 200 -2.60 22.78 -7.99
N VAL A 201 -2.30 22.49 -9.26
CA VAL A 201 -1.27 23.18 -10.05
C VAL A 201 -1.81 24.57 -10.40
N SER A 202 -2.01 25.42 -9.39
CA SER A 202 -2.40 26.81 -9.61
C SER A 202 -1.17 27.71 -9.66
N LYS A 203 -0.65 27.80 -10.90
CA LYS A 203 0.19 28.81 -11.54
C LYS A 203 1.60 29.08 -11.00
#